data_AF-A0A2P8D7A3-F1
#
_entry.id   AF-A0A2P8D7A3-F1
#
_cell.length_a   1.000
_cell.length_b   1.000
_cell.length_c   1.000
_cell.angle_alpha   90.00
_cell.angle_beta   90.00
_cell.angle_gamma   90.00
#
_symmetry.space_group_name_H-M   'P 1'
#
loop_
_entity.id
_entity.type
_entity.pdbx_description
1 polymer ?
#
loop_
_entity_poly.entity_id
_entity_poly.type
_entity_poly.pdbx_seq_one_letter_code
_entity_poly.pdbx_strand_id
1 'polypeptide(L)'
;MFTIDNHEIWDLKKAIAEFITPRLVAFRACVVAGEMTCIPTWVAPAGDNMDEVQLRQTWADILEEMIKGFEYYAGYKSGDTWEAVEQQKQKSLALFYQYYDHLWD
;
A
#
# COMPACT_ATOMS: atom_id res chain seq x y z
N MET A 1 25.79 2.34 -12.86
CA MET A 1 25.77 3.73 -12.38
C MET A 1 24.39 4.28 -12.68
N PHE A 2 23.55 4.47 -11.67
CA PHE A 2 22.24 5.09 -11.86
C PHE A 2 22.48 6.58 -12.08
N THR A 3 22.26 7.07 -13.29
CA THR A 3 22.21 8.51 -13.57
C THR A 3 20.83 9.01 -13.17
N ILE A 4 20.75 9.67 -12.02
CA ILE A 4 19.53 10.32 -11.55
C ILE A 4 19.45 11.69 -12.26
N ASP A 5 18.34 11.96 -12.94
CA ASP A 5 18.04 13.28 -13.51
C ASP A 5 17.98 14.33 -12.38
N ASN A 6 18.49 15.53 -12.62
CA ASN A 6 18.40 16.67 -11.70
C ASN A 6 16.96 17.02 -11.28
N HIS A 7 15.92 16.59 -11.99
CA HIS A 7 14.52 16.74 -11.57
C HIS A 7 14.05 15.59 -10.67
N GLU A 8 14.57 14.37 -10.85
CA GLU A 8 14.24 13.21 -10.03
C GLU A 8 14.81 13.31 -8.61
N ILE A 9 15.95 13.98 -8.42
CA ILE A 9 16.52 14.18 -7.07
C ILE A 9 15.63 15.01 -6.14
N TRP A 10 14.75 15.85 -6.71
CA TRP A 10 13.88 16.75 -5.92
C TRP A 10 12.47 16.17 -5.72
N ASP A 11 12.05 15.19 -6.52
CA ASP A 11 10.77 14.51 -6.32
C ASP A 11 10.92 13.32 -5.36
N LEU A 12 11.17 13.65 -4.10
CA LEU A 12 11.33 12.67 -3.04
C LEU A 12 10.08 11.79 -2.88
N LYS A 13 8.89 12.32 -3.18
CA LYS A 13 7.63 11.55 -3.09
C LYS A 13 7.61 10.45 -4.13
N LYS A 14 7.96 10.78 -5.38
CA LYS A 14 8.08 9.80 -6.47
C LYS A 14 9.14 8.75 -6.16
N ALA A 15 10.33 9.18 -5.73
CA ALA A 15 11.42 8.24 -5.39
C ALA A 15 11.05 7.27 -4.27
N ILE A 16 10.40 7.76 -3.20
CA ILE A 16 9.89 6.91 -2.11
C ILE A 16 8.82 5.95 -2.64
N ALA A 17 7.89 6.45 -3.46
CA ALA A 17 6.82 5.61 -4.00
C ALA A 17 7.36 4.50 -4.90
N GLU A 18 8.25 4.82 -5.84
CA GLU A 18 8.90 3.83 -6.70
C GLU A 18 9.67 2.77 -5.90
N PHE A 19 10.22 3.15 -4.74
CA PHE A 19 10.86 2.20 -3.84
C PHE A 19 9.84 1.33 -3.07
N ILE A 20 8.76 1.92 -2.55
CA ILE A 20 7.79 1.23 -1.68
C ILE A 20 6.82 0.36 -2.48
N THR A 21 6.26 0.86 -3.60
CA THR A 21 5.22 0.18 -4.39
C THR A 21 5.53 -1.28 -4.70
N PRO A 22 6.68 -1.66 -5.30
CA PRO A 22 6.93 -3.05 -5.64
C PRO A 22 7.01 -3.96 -4.40
N ARG A 23 7.39 -3.43 -3.23
CA ARG A 23 7.44 -4.18 -1.97
C ARG A 23 6.04 -4.41 -1.41
N LEU A 24 5.17 -3.40 -1.46
CA LEU A 24 3.77 -3.56 -1.06
C LEU A 24 3.04 -4.56 -1.97
N VAL A 25 3.28 -4.50 -3.29
CA VAL A 25 2.72 -5.47 -4.25
C VAL A 25 3.18 -6.89 -3.93
N ALA A 26 4.48 -7.10 -3.68
CA ALA A 26 5.00 -8.41 -3.30
C ALA A 26 4.42 -8.90 -1.97
N PHE A 27 4.36 -8.02 -0.97
CA PHE A 27 3.80 -8.34 0.35
C PHE A 27 2.32 -8.75 0.25
N ARG A 28 1.52 -8.00 -0.51
CA ARG A 28 0.12 -8.34 -0.78
C ARG A 28 -0.01 -9.70 -1.48
N ALA A 29 0.87 -10.00 -2.43
CA ALA A 29 0.86 -11.30 -3.11
C ALA A 29 1.10 -12.46 -2.12
N CYS A 30 2.04 -12.31 -1.18
CA CYS A 30 2.28 -13.29 -0.11
C CYS A 30 1.06 -13.45 0.82
N VAL A 31 0.40 -12.35 1.18
CA VAL A 31 -0.85 -12.37 1.97
C VAL A 31 -1.92 -13.17 1.23
N VAL A 32 -2.19 -12.86 -0.04
CA VAL A 32 -3.21 -13.56 -0.84
C VAL A 32 -2.87 -15.04 -1.03
N ALA A 33 -1.60 -15.37 -1.27
CA ALA A 33 -1.14 -16.75 -1.41
C ALA A 33 -1.21 -17.57 -0.11
N GLY A 34 -1.33 -16.91 1.06
CA GLY A 34 -1.28 -17.57 2.36
C GLY A 34 0.12 -18.00 2.79
N GLU A 35 1.13 -17.32 2.26
CA GLU A 35 2.54 -17.59 2.58
C GLU A 35 3.03 -16.80 3.79
N MET A 36 2.16 -15.93 4.34
CA MET A 36 2.46 -15.17 5.55
C MET A 36 2.52 -16.08 6.77
N THR A 37 3.49 -15.80 7.65
CA THR A 37 3.68 -16.60 8.87
C THR A 37 2.55 -16.34 9.86
N CYS A 38 2.01 -15.12 9.88
CA CYS A 38 0.90 -14.73 10.72
C CYS A 38 -0.09 -13.90 9.90
N ILE A 39 -1.38 -13.99 10.24
CA ILE A 39 -2.40 -13.11 9.69
C ILE A 39 -2.82 -12.18 10.83
N PRO A 40 -2.74 -10.86 10.65
CA PRO A 40 -3.05 -9.93 11.71
C PRO A 40 -4.52 -10.04 12.11
N THR A 41 -4.81 -10.27 13.39
CA THR A 41 -6.18 -10.33 13.90
C THR A 41 -6.77 -8.94 14.19
N TRP A 42 -5.92 -7.93 14.32
CA TRP A 42 -6.31 -6.54 14.56
C TRP A 42 -6.89 -5.83 13.32
N VAL A 43 -6.80 -6.44 12.13
CA VAL A 43 -7.51 -5.94 10.93
C VAL A 43 -9.01 -6.12 11.04
N ALA A 44 -9.47 -7.02 11.92
CA ALA A 44 -10.89 -7.17 12.19
C ALA A 44 -11.45 -5.90 12.85
N PRO A 45 -12.60 -5.39 12.37
CA PRO A 45 -13.38 -4.40 13.09
C PRO A 45 -13.65 -4.86 14.53
N ALA A 46 -13.66 -3.92 15.47
CA ALA A 46 -13.91 -4.23 16.86
C ALA A 46 -15.28 -4.92 17.04
N GLY A 47 -15.25 -6.16 17.54
CA GLY A 47 -16.46 -6.96 17.81
C GLY A 47 -16.82 -7.99 16.74
N ASP A 48 -16.07 -8.06 15.63
CA ASP A 48 -16.25 -9.11 14.62
C ASP A 48 -15.34 -10.31 14.90
N ASN A 49 -15.92 -11.51 14.84
CA ASN A 49 -15.17 -12.77 14.77
C ASN A 49 -14.97 -13.12 13.29
N MET A 50 -13.93 -12.54 12.69
CA MET A 50 -13.52 -12.90 11.34
C MET A 50 -12.75 -14.22 11.34
N ASP A 51 -13.06 -15.09 10.38
CA ASP A 51 -12.22 -16.26 10.10
C ASP A 51 -10.90 -15.86 9.40
N GLU A 52 -9.98 -16.81 9.29
CA GLU A 52 -8.65 -16.56 8.70
C GLU A 52 -8.74 -16.05 7.25
N VAL A 53 -9.71 -16.54 6.47
CA VAL A 53 -9.91 -16.14 5.06
C VAL A 53 -10.38 -14.68 5.01
N GLN A 54 -11.31 -14.30 5.89
CA GLN A 54 -11.81 -12.93 6.00
C GLN A 54 -10.73 -11.96 6.48
N LEU A 55 -9.92 -12.34 7.47
CA LEU A 55 -8.80 -11.53 7.96
C LEU A 55 -7.78 -11.29 6.85
N ARG A 56 -7.41 -12.36 6.14
CA ARG A 56 -6.47 -12.30 5.00
C ARG A 56 -6.98 -11.39 3.89
N GLN A 57 -8.25 -11.53 3.53
CA GLN A 57 -8.86 -10.69 2.50
C GLN A 57 -8.89 -9.23 2.94
N THR A 58 -9.30 -8.97 4.18
CA THR A 58 -9.32 -7.61 4.75
C THR A 58 -7.93 -6.98 4.70
N TRP A 59 -6.89 -7.72 5.07
CA TRP A 59 -5.52 -7.23 5.00
C TRP A 59 -5.05 -6.99 3.56
N ALA A 60 -5.36 -7.90 2.65
CA ALA A 60 -5.05 -7.75 1.23
C ALA A 60 -5.75 -6.52 0.60
N ASP A 61 -6.96 -6.20 1.04
CA ASP A 61 -7.72 -5.03 0.60
C ASP A 61 -7.13 -3.72 1.14
N ILE A 62 -6.68 -3.72 2.41
CA ILE A 62 -5.97 -2.58 3.00
C ILE A 62 -4.66 -2.32 2.23
N LEU A 63 -3.88 -3.35 1.93
CA LEU A 63 -2.65 -3.24 1.15
C LEU A 63 -2.92 -2.74 -0.27
N GLU A 64 -3.99 -3.22 -0.92
CA GLU A 64 -4.41 -2.75 -2.24
C GLU A 64 -4.71 -1.24 -2.23
N GLU A 65 -5.38 -0.75 -1.20
CA GLU A 65 -5.66 0.68 -1.05
C GLU A 65 -4.38 1.49 -0.88
N MET A 66 -3.39 1.00 -0.12
CA MET A 66 -2.07 1.64 -0.03
C MET A 66 -1.39 1.69 -1.40
N ILE A 67 -1.33 0.55 -2.11
CA ILE A 67 -0.66 0.40 -3.41
C ILE A 67 -1.18 1.44 -4.40
N LYS A 68 -2.50 1.57 -4.56
CA LYS A 68 -3.12 2.54 -5.48
C LYS A 68 -2.63 3.96 -5.27
N GLY A 69 -2.53 4.42 -4.02
CA GLY A 69 -2.02 5.77 -3.73
C GLY A 69 -0.55 5.93 -4.10
N PHE A 70 0.28 4.94 -3.76
CA PHE A 70 1.70 4.96 -4.11
C PHE A 70 1.94 4.86 -5.61
N GLU A 71 1.10 4.16 -6.38
CA GLU A 71 1.14 4.19 -7.84
C GLU A 71 0.93 5.61 -8.39
N TYR A 72 -0.02 6.38 -7.85
CA TYR A 72 -0.18 7.79 -8.24
C TYR A 72 1.04 8.65 -7.88
N TYR A 73 1.66 8.43 -6.70
CA TYR A 73 2.91 9.11 -6.34
C TYR A 73 4.07 8.72 -7.26
N ALA A 74 4.11 7.48 -7.76
CA ALA A 74 5.10 7.02 -8.74
C ALA A 74 4.86 7.55 -10.16
N GLY A 75 3.75 8.28 -10.39
CA GLY A 75 3.43 8.89 -11.68
C GLY A 75 2.49 8.06 -12.56
N TYR A 76 1.79 7.06 -11.99
CA TYR A 76 0.72 6.37 -12.69
C TYR A 76 -0.37 7.36 -13.12
N LYS A 77 -0.80 7.26 -14.37
CA LYS A 77 -1.85 8.09 -14.94
C LYS A 77 -3.13 7.27 -15.04
N SER A 78 -4.13 7.59 -14.23
CA SER A 78 -5.47 7.05 -14.39
C SER A 78 -6.34 7.96 -15.26
N GLY A 79 -7.56 7.48 -15.57
CA GLY A 79 -8.62 8.29 -16.15
C GLY A 79 -9.42 9.10 -15.13
N ASP A 80 -9.01 9.10 -13.85
CA ASP A 80 -9.75 9.73 -12.76
C ASP A 80 -9.56 11.24 -12.72
N THR A 81 -10.44 11.92 -11.99
CA THR A 81 -10.29 13.35 -11.72
C THR A 81 -9.11 13.60 -10.77
N TRP A 82 -8.51 14.79 -10.87
CA TRP A 82 -7.45 15.21 -9.94
C TRP A 82 -7.88 15.11 -8.47
N GLU A 83 -9.13 15.43 -8.17
CA GLU A 83 -9.67 15.35 -6.81
C GLU A 83 -9.75 13.90 -6.30
N ALA A 84 -10.21 12.96 -7.13
CA ALA A 84 -10.25 11.55 -6.77
C ALA A 84 -8.83 10.99 -6.55
N VAL A 85 -7.88 11.37 -7.40
CA VAL A 85 -6.46 10.99 -7.25
C VAL A 85 -5.90 11.50 -5.93
N GLU A 86 -6.13 12.77 -5.58
CA GLU A 86 -5.60 13.34 -4.35
C GLU A 86 -6.28 12.74 -3.10
N GLN A 87 -7.59 12.48 -3.15
CA GLN A 87 -8.29 11.76 -2.07
C GLN A 87 -7.72 10.35 -1.86
N GLN A 88 -7.49 9.60 -2.94
CA GLN A 88 -6.90 8.27 -2.85
C GLN A 88 -5.49 8.33 -2.25
N LYS A 89 -4.66 9.28 -2.68
CA LYS A 89 -3.31 9.47 -2.14
C LYS A 89 -3.31 9.75 -0.63
N GLN A 90 -4.18 10.63 -0.16
CA GLN A 90 -4.31 10.94 1.27
C GLN A 90 -4.79 9.73 2.07
N LYS A 91 -5.82 9.02 1.59
CA LYS A 91 -6.31 7.78 2.19
C LYS A 91 -5.20 6.73 2.31
N SER A 92 -4.43 6.56 1.24
CA SER A 92 -3.36 5.56 1.16
C SER A 92 -2.21 5.86 2.13
N LEU A 93 -1.80 7.13 2.24
CA LEU A 93 -0.79 7.55 3.22
C LEU A 93 -1.27 7.35 4.66
N ALA A 94 -2.55 7.63 4.94
CA ALA A 94 -3.11 7.42 6.26
C ALA A 94 -3.09 5.94 6.65
N LEU A 95 -3.48 5.04 5.74
CA LEU A 95 -3.40 3.59 5.95
C LEU A 95 -1.95 3.14 6.13
N PHE A 96 -1.04 3.59 5.26
CA PHE A 96 0.38 3.25 5.36
C PHE A 96 0.97 3.67 6.71
N TYR A 97 0.68 4.88 7.17
CA TYR A 97 1.11 5.36 8.49
C TYR A 97 0.49 4.52 9.62
N GLN A 98 -0.82 4.25 9.55
CA GLN A 98 -1.53 3.48 10.57
C GLN A 98 -0.95 2.08 10.77
N TYR A 99 -0.51 1.44 9.68
CA TYR A 99 -0.06 0.05 9.70
C TYR A 99 1.44 -0.14 9.41
N TYR A 100 2.24 0.93 9.48
CA TYR A 100 3.65 0.89 9.12
C TYR A 100 4.42 -0.19 9.89
N ASP A 101 4.21 -0.26 11.21
CA ASP A 101 4.88 -1.22 12.09
C ASP A 101 4.43 -2.68 11.87
N HIS A 102 3.46 -2.90 11.00
CA HIS A 102 2.90 -4.22 10.65
C HIS A 102 3.29 -4.69 9.24
N LEU A 103 4.07 -3.91 8.49
CA LEU A 103 4.54 -4.26 7.15
C LEU A 103 5.72 -5.26 7.17
N TRP A 104 5.59 -6.30 8.00
CA TRP A 104 6.50 -7.42 8.17
C TRP A 104 5.84 -8.65 8.83
N ASP A 105 4.66 -8.46 9.44
CA ASP A 105 3.84 -9.49 10.10
C ASP A 105 3.31 -10.52 9.10
#